data_AF-A0AAV3PU13-F1
#
_entry.id   AF-A0AAV3PU13-F1
#
_cell.length_a   1.000
_cell.length_b   1.000
_cell.length_c   1.000
_cell.angle_alpha   90.00
_cell.angle_beta   90.00
_cell.angle_gamma   90.00
#
_symmetry.space_group_name_H-M   'P 1'
#
loop_
_entity.id
_entity.type
_entity.pdbx_description
1 polymer ?
#
loop_
_entity_poly.entity_id
_entity_poly.type
_entity_poly.pdbx_seq_one_letter_code
_entity_poly.pdbx_strand_id
1 'polypeptide(L)'
;MSNSKKGNLPMRHGVQLSRAQCPTTSTEMNRMKDIPYASAIGSIMYVMLCTRPDVSYALSVTSRYQANPGESHWIAVKFILKFILLVQLTI
;
A
#
# COMPACT_ATOMS: atom_id res chain seq x y z
N MET A 1 15.71 22.60 17.41
CA MET A 1 15.24 21.94 16.17
C MET A 1 14.31 20.80 16.55
N SER A 2 13.04 21.07 16.84
CA SER A 2 12.18 20.04 17.47
C SER A 2 10.70 20.31 17.18
N ASN A 3 10.37 20.43 15.90
CA ASN A 3 8.99 20.32 15.43
C ASN A 3 8.99 19.90 13.95
N SER A 4 9.55 18.72 13.67
CA SER A 4 9.33 18.09 12.36
C SER A 4 7.89 17.55 12.39
N LYS A 5 6.96 18.31 11.80
CA LYS A 5 5.61 17.83 11.50
C LYS A 5 5.81 16.51 10.74
N LYS A 6 5.41 15.38 11.33
CA LYS A 6 5.41 14.09 10.64
C LYS A 6 4.47 14.25 9.45
N GLY A 7 5.03 14.57 8.28
CA GLY A 7 4.27 14.60 7.05
C GLY A 7 3.56 13.26 6.89
N ASN A 8 2.39 13.27 6.25
CA ASN A 8 1.74 12.04 5.86
C ASN A 8 2.71 11.30 4.93
N LEU A 9 3.30 10.20 5.38
CA LEU A 9 4.16 9.36 4.55
C LEU A 9 3.31 8.22 3.98
N PRO A 10 3.52 7.82 2.71
CA PRO A 10 2.78 6.71 2.11
C PRO A 10 2.99 5.39 2.85
N MET A 11 4.13 5.26 3.55
CA MET A 11 4.38 4.21 4.53
C MET A 11 4.96 4.81 5.80
N ARG A 12 4.45 4.37 6.95
CA ARG A 12 4.97 4.78 8.26
C ARG A 12 6.34 4.13 8.46
N HIS A 13 7.36 4.92 8.84
CA HIS A 13 8.68 4.37 9.17
C HIS A 13 8.55 3.27 10.23
N GLY A 14 9.11 2.09 9.95
CA GLY A 14 9.04 0.90 10.80
C GLY A 14 7.97 -0.13 10.42
N VAL A 15 7.07 0.16 9.45
CA VAL A 15 6.17 -0.86 8.90
C VAL A 15 6.96 -1.78 7.97
N GLN A 16 7.30 -2.97 8.46
CA GLN A 16 7.92 -4.04 7.68
C GLN A 16 6.81 -5.00 7.23
N LEU A 17 6.52 -5.02 5.93
CA LEU A 17 5.66 -6.04 5.35
C LEU A 17 6.49 -7.30 5.13
N SER A 18 6.00 -8.45 5.62
CA SER A 18 6.71 -9.73 5.56
C SER A 18 5.83 -10.82 4.96
N ARG A 19 6.47 -11.82 4.33
CA ARG A 19 5.81 -13.05 3.87
C ARG A 19 5.14 -13.84 5.00
N ALA A 20 5.57 -13.65 6.25
CA ALA A 20 4.92 -14.26 7.41
C ALA A 20 3.47 -13.74 7.61
N GLN A 21 3.12 -12.60 7.01
CA GLN A 21 1.77 -12.02 7.05
C GLN A 21 0.93 -12.42 5.83
N CYS A 22 1.42 -13.33 4.99
CA CYS A 22 0.63 -13.93 3.93
C CYS A 22 -0.36 -14.93 4.55
N PRO A 23 -1.58 -15.05 4.02
CA PRO A 23 -2.58 -15.95 4.57
C PRO A 23 -2.11 -17.40 4.38
N THR A 24 -2.07 -18.15 5.47
CA THR A 24 -1.74 -19.59 5.48
C THR A 24 -2.96 -20.47 5.68
N THR A 25 -4.06 -19.89 6.18
CA THR A 25 -5.30 -20.60 6.47
C THR A 25 -6.29 -20.43 5.31
N SER A 26 -6.99 -21.50 4.93
CA SER A 26 -8.00 -21.49 3.85
C SER A 26 -9.10 -20.45 4.07
N THR A 27 -9.51 -20.23 5.32
CA THR A 27 -10.49 -19.19 5.71
C THR A 27 -9.99 -17.78 5.38
N GLU A 28 -8.71 -17.49 5.62
CA GLU A 28 -8.13 -16.17 5.37
C GLU A 28 -7.89 -15.95 3.88
N MET A 29 -7.43 -16.99 3.15
CA MET A 29 -7.33 -16.97 1.70
C MET A 29 -8.68 -16.70 1.03
N ASN A 30 -9.76 -17.32 1.49
CA ASN A 30 -11.10 -17.04 0.97
C ASN A 30 -11.54 -15.60 1.19
N ARG A 31 -11.22 -14.99 2.34
CA ARG A 31 -11.51 -13.57 2.60
C ARG A 31 -10.71 -12.63 1.70
N MET A 32 -9.47 -12.99 1.38
CA MET A 32 -8.60 -12.17 0.52
C MET A 32 -8.87 -12.35 -0.97
N LYS A 33 -9.52 -13.45 -1.38
CA LYS A 33 -9.77 -13.79 -2.79
C LYS A 33 -10.62 -12.75 -3.53
N ASP A 34 -11.58 -12.17 -2.84
CA ASP A 34 -12.50 -11.17 -3.42
C ASP A 34 -11.90 -9.75 -3.43
N ILE A 35 -10.72 -9.56 -2.84
CA ILE A 35 -10.08 -8.25 -2.76
C ILE A 35 -9.35 -7.96 -4.09
N PRO A 36 -9.63 -6.83 -4.75
CA PRO A 36 -9.01 -6.48 -6.04
C PRO A 36 -7.58 -5.92 -5.85
N TYR A 37 -6.68 -6.73 -5.27
CA TYR A 37 -5.33 -6.31 -4.93
C TYR A 37 -4.52 -5.90 -6.16
N ALA A 38 -4.55 -6.70 -7.22
CA ALA A 38 -3.84 -6.41 -8.47
C ALA A 38 -4.34 -5.12 -9.14
N SER A 39 -5.66 -4.89 -9.13
CA SER A 39 -6.26 -3.65 -9.65
C SER A 39 -5.77 -2.44 -8.86
N ALA A 40 -5.72 -2.53 -7.53
CA ALA A 40 -5.25 -1.44 -6.68
C ALA A 40 -3.76 -1.12 -6.92
N ILE A 41 -2.91 -2.15 -7.08
CA ILE A 41 -1.50 -1.98 -7.45
C ILE A 41 -1.37 -1.28 -8.80
N GLY A 42 -2.17 -1.68 -9.80
CA GLY A 42 -2.21 -1.03 -11.12
C GLY A 42 -2.61 0.44 -11.04
N SER A 43 -3.64 0.77 -10.25
CA SER A 43 -4.04 2.17 -10.04
C SER A 43 -2.95 3.00 -9.38
N ILE A 44 -2.27 2.47 -8.35
CA ILE A 44 -1.14 3.16 -7.70
C ILE A 44 0.00 3.38 -8.71
N MET A 45 0.31 2.37 -9.54
CA MET A 45 1.34 2.47 -10.56
C MET A 45 1.04 3.57 -11.57
N TYR A 46 -0.21 3.68 -12.04
CA TYR A 46 -0.62 4.74 -12.94
C TYR A 46 -0.43 6.13 -12.31
N VAL A 47 -0.91 6.33 -11.08
CA VAL A 47 -0.79 7.64 -10.42
C VAL A 47 0.66 8.00 -10.11
N MET A 48 1.48 7.01 -9.76
CA MET A 48 2.92 7.17 -9.57
C MET A 48 3.60 7.70 -10.83
N LEU A 49 3.28 7.11 -12.00
CA LEU A 49 3.86 7.53 -13.28
C LEU A 49 3.41 8.93 -13.69
N CYS A 50 2.15 9.29 -13.42
CA CYS A 50 1.59 10.56 -13.90
C CYS A 50 1.89 11.77 -13.01
N THR A 51 1.95 11.59 -11.68
CA THR A 51 1.89 12.76 -10.77
C THR A 51 2.86 12.71 -9.59
N ARG A 52 3.26 11.52 -9.13
CA ARG A 52 3.84 11.34 -7.79
C ARG A 52 4.82 10.16 -7.71
N PRO A 53 6.11 10.34 -8.06
CA PRO A 53 7.11 9.28 -7.93
C PRO A 53 7.50 8.97 -6.46
N ASP A 54 7.07 9.78 -5.50
CA ASP A 54 7.33 9.64 -4.06
C ASP A 54 6.67 8.39 -3.43
N VAL A 55 5.65 7.82 -4.08
CA VAL A 55 5.04 6.55 -3.65
C VAL A 55 5.71 5.30 -4.24
N SER A 56 6.74 5.47 -5.08
CA SER A 56 7.42 4.37 -5.78
C SER A 56 8.00 3.31 -4.84
N TYR A 57 8.59 3.75 -3.72
CA TYR A 57 9.11 2.84 -2.70
C TYR A 57 7.98 2.00 -2.09
N ALA A 58 6.89 2.65 -1.69
CA ALA A 58 5.75 1.99 -1.08
C ALA A 58 5.12 0.96 -2.04
N LEU A 59 4.94 1.34 -3.31
CA LEU A 59 4.45 0.45 -4.37
C LEU A 59 5.39 -0.75 -4.57
N SER A 60 6.70 -0.52 -4.60
CA SER A 60 7.70 -1.57 -4.81
C SER A 60 7.74 -2.61 -3.70
N VAL A 61 7.33 -2.24 -2.48
CA VAL A 61 7.24 -3.15 -1.35
C VAL A 61 5.93 -3.94 -1.38
N THR A 62 4.80 -3.28 -1.65
CA THR A 62 3.48 -3.95 -1.69
C THR A 62 3.32 -4.86 -2.91
N SER A 63 3.86 -4.50 -4.07
CA SER A 63 3.75 -5.31 -5.30
C SER A 63 4.33 -6.72 -5.17
N ARG A 64 5.33 -6.91 -4.29
CA ARG A 64 5.97 -8.22 -4.02
C ARG A 64 5.01 -9.26 -3.48
N TYR A 65 3.90 -8.83 -2.87
CA TYR A 65 2.92 -9.70 -2.22
C TYR A 65 1.66 -9.89 -3.07
N GLN A 66 1.65 -9.43 -4.32
CA GLN A 66 0.48 -9.54 -5.21
C GLN A 66 0.03 -10.99 -5.48
N ALA A 67 0.96 -11.94 -5.47
CA ALA A 67 0.64 -13.36 -5.67
C ALA A 67 -0.10 -14.00 -4.50
N ASN A 68 0.13 -13.52 -3.26
CA ASN A 68 -0.57 -14.01 -2.07
C ASN A 68 -0.72 -12.87 -1.05
N PRO A 69 -1.68 -11.96 -1.25
CA PRO A 69 -1.86 -10.81 -0.38
C PRO A 69 -2.55 -11.25 0.93
N GLY A 70 -2.01 -10.77 2.05
CA GLY A 70 -2.66 -10.87 3.36
C GLY A 70 -3.38 -9.59 3.76
N GLU A 71 -4.14 -9.64 4.85
CA GLU A 71 -4.94 -8.49 5.28
C GLU A 71 -4.07 -7.28 5.62
N SER A 72 -2.93 -7.50 6.27
CA SER A 72 -1.94 -6.45 6.57
C SER A 72 -1.41 -5.78 5.29
N HIS A 73 -1.20 -6.56 4.22
CA HIS A 73 -0.77 -6.05 2.92
C HIS A 73 -1.87 -5.19 2.28
N TRP A 74 -3.14 -5.60 2.41
CA TRP A 74 -4.27 -4.82 1.90
C TRP A 74 -4.47 -3.50 2.65
N ILE A 75 -4.32 -3.51 3.97
CA ILE A 75 -4.38 -2.29 4.78
C ILE A 75 -3.31 -1.29 4.32
N ALA A 76 -2.08 -1.75 4.08
CA ALA A 76 -1.02 -0.89 3.55
C ALA A 76 -1.37 -0.27 2.19
N VAL A 77 -1.92 -1.06 1.26
CA VAL A 77 -2.37 -0.56 -0.06
C VAL A 77 -3.47 0.50 0.09
N LYS A 78 -4.45 0.28 0.98
CA LYS A 78 -5.49 1.29 1.27
C LYS A 78 -4.90 2.59 1.81
N PHE A 79 -3.88 2.52 2.67
CA PHE A 79 -3.20 3.71 3.18
C PHE A 79 -2.48 4.47 2.06
N ILE A 80 -1.79 3.77 1.16
CA ILE A 80 -1.12 4.39 0.01
C ILE A 80 -2.14 5.08 -0.90
N LEU A 81 -3.23 4.41 -1.24
CA LEU A 81 -4.31 5.01 -2.05
C LEU A 81 -4.89 6.25 -1.36
N LYS A 82 -5.17 6.19 -0.05
CA LYS A 82 -5.68 7.34 0.71
C LYS A 82 -4.68 8.49 0.72
N PHE A 83 -3.38 8.21 0.85
CA PHE A 83 -2.33 9.23 0.79
C PHE A 83 -2.31 9.93 -0.57
N ILE A 84 -2.31 9.15 -1.65
CA ILE A 84 -2.33 9.67 -3.02
C ILE A 84 -3.56 10.57 -3.26
N LEU A 85 -4.74 10.12 -2.84
CA LEU A 85 -5.99 10.88 -2.99
C LEU A 85 -6.03 12.14 -2.12
N LEU A 86 -5.53 12.08 -0.89
CA LEU A 86 -5.50 13.23 0.03
C LEU A 86 -4.59 14.33 -0.49
N VAL A 87 -3.44 13.97 -1.05
CA VAL A 87 -2.47 14.94 -1.58
C VAL A 87 -2.93 15.52 -2.92
N GLN A 88 -3.68 14.76 -3.74
CA GLN A 88 -4.31 15.26 -4.97
C GLN A 88 -5.38 16.34 -4.71
N LEU A 89 -6.14 16.25 -3.62
CA LEU A 89 -7.19 17.22 -3.27
C LEU A 89 -6.68 18.52 -2.60
N THR A 90 -5.37 18.62 -2.37
CA THR A 90 -4.75 19.77 -1.67
C THR A 90 -4.07 20.75 -2.64
N ILE A 91 -4.16 20.53 -3.96
CA ILE A 91 -3.61 21.38 -5.03
C ILE A 91 -4.78 21.89 -5.87
#